data_AF-A0A6A6FX32-F1
#
_entry.id   AF-A0A6A6FX32-F1
#
_cell.length_a   1.000
_cell.length_b   1.000
_cell.length_c   1.000
_cell.angle_alpha   90.00
_cell.angle_beta   90.00
_cell.angle_gamma   90.00
#
_symmetry.space_group_name_H-M   'P 1'
#
loop_
_entity.id
_entity.type
_entity.pdbx_description
1 polymer ?
#
loop_
_entity_poly.entity_id
_entity_poly.type
_entity_poly.pdbx_seq_one_letter_code
_entity_poly.pdbx_strand_id
1 'polypeptide(L)'
;MADTEGEVIIEDETAVDEEMGENVETVVDESAPAGLEDIEPTLPSRTTFLDYLRSPIVELVVGSSENSSTLYAHQGVLITSPFFQEACAQFSDNAGRRRIELLQDDEAATASVLEYLYKGDYFPALQGQTNLEYDSSVPSPDHDGIGLLRHARVYTLAQKFGLPQLAALAHKKIHLTQSTAKGEIAYARFVYKETSPDDESIRKPVAAFWATRSHVLRHEAEHEFKRMCLEFPQFGFDVLSLVLDAQEKRSQRQEPSGGPAGRKRQRTIL
;
A
#
# COMPACT_ATOMS: atom_id res chain seq x y z
N MET A 1 -33.51 -26.71 -36.17
CA MET A 1 -34.22 -25.62 -36.87
C MET A 1 -34.80 -24.71 -35.80
N ALA A 2 -34.53 -23.42 -35.69
CA ALA A 2 -33.51 -22.51 -36.20
C ALA A 2 -33.58 -21.31 -35.23
N ASP A 3 -32.45 -20.68 -34.90
CA ASP A 3 -32.39 -19.41 -34.17
C ASP A 3 -33.12 -18.28 -34.92
N THR A 4 -33.67 -17.32 -34.18
CA THR A 4 -33.65 -15.92 -34.62
C THR A 4 -33.65 -14.98 -33.41
N GLU A 5 -32.61 -14.15 -33.39
CA GLU A 5 -32.31 -13.05 -32.49
C GLU A 5 -33.32 -11.90 -32.66
N GLY A 6 -33.63 -11.19 -31.57
CA GLY A 6 -34.49 -10.02 -31.56
C GLY A 6 -33.67 -8.74 -31.66
N GLU A 7 -33.72 -8.09 -32.83
CA GLU A 7 -33.22 -6.75 -33.09
C GLU A 7 -34.30 -5.73 -32.67
N VAL A 8 -33.94 -4.76 -31.81
CA VAL A 8 -34.84 -3.66 -31.40
C VAL A 8 -34.41 -2.40 -32.14
N ILE A 9 -35.27 -1.98 -33.06
CA ILE A 9 -35.18 -0.76 -33.86
C ILE A 9 -35.67 0.43 -33.02
N ILE A 10 -34.90 1.51 -33.00
CA ILE A 10 -35.23 2.79 -32.35
C ILE A 10 -35.95 3.65 -33.40
N GLU A 11 -37.22 3.96 -33.18
CA GLU A 11 -37.98 4.91 -34.01
C GLU A 11 -37.74 6.35 -33.52
N ASP A 12 -37.42 7.21 -34.49
CA ASP A 12 -37.17 8.65 -34.39
C ASP A 12 -38.49 9.38 -34.72
N GLU A 13 -39.06 10.13 -33.77
CA GLU A 13 -40.23 10.97 -34.01
C GLU A 13 -39.80 12.40 -34.33
N THR A 14 -39.87 12.73 -35.62
CA THR A 14 -39.81 14.10 -36.16
C THR A 14 -41.11 14.85 -35.88
N ALA A 15 -41.04 16.06 -35.32
CA ALA A 15 -42.15 17.00 -35.28
C ALA A 15 -41.73 18.42 -35.73
N VAL A 16 -42.04 18.68 -37.00
CA VAL A 16 -42.62 19.87 -37.64
C VAL A 16 -42.12 21.29 -37.28
N ASP A 17 -41.35 21.82 -38.23
CA ASP A 17 -41.35 23.16 -38.87
C ASP A 17 -42.36 24.24 -38.42
N GLU A 18 -41.85 25.41 -38.01
CA GLU A 18 -42.53 26.72 -38.10
C GLU A 18 -41.53 27.77 -38.59
N GLU A 19 -41.70 28.19 -39.85
CA GLU A 19 -40.94 29.23 -40.54
C GLU A 19 -41.57 30.61 -40.28
N MET A 20 -40.80 31.57 -39.73
CA MET A 20 -41.15 33.00 -39.70
C MET A 20 -39.91 33.82 -40.09
N GLY A 21 -39.93 34.37 -41.30
CA GLY A 21 -38.88 35.22 -41.83
C GLY A 21 -38.98 36.67 -41.35
N GLU A 22 -37.83 37.30 -41.13
CA GLU A 22 -37.66 38.75 -41.27
C GLU A 22 -36.20 39.07 -41.64
N ASN A 23 -36.05 39.76 -42.78
CA ASN A 23 -34.78 40.28 -43.29
C ASN A 23 -34.31 41.45 -42.44
N VAL A 24 -33.06 41.40 -41.96
CA VAL A 24 -32.30 42.61 -41.57
C VAL A 24 -30.90 42.49 -42.16
N GLU A 25 -30.61 43.33 -43.15
CA GLU A 25 -29.27 43.56 -43.69
C GLU A 25 -28.36 44.14 -42.60
N THR A 26 -27.35 43.39 -42.17
CA THR A 26 -26.22 43.93 -41.42
C THR A 26 -25.09 44.28 -42.37
N VAL A 27 -24.87 45.59 -42.49
CA VAL A 27 -23.77 46.23 -43.23
C VAL A 27 -22.43 45.83 -42.61
N VAL A 28 -21.51 45.36 -43.45
CA VAL A 28 -20.15 44.96 -43.11
C VAL A 28 -19.30 46.22 -42.88
N ASP A 29 -18.75 46.40 -41.68
CA ASP A 29 -17.73 47.42 -41.40
C ASP A 29 -16.35 46.75 -41.35
N GLU A 30 -15.58 46.90 -42.44
CA GLU A 30 -14.22 46.36 -42.65
C GLU A 30 -13.13 47.22 -41.99
N SER A 31 -13.24 47.54 -40.70
CA SER A 31 -12.16 48.27 -40.02
C SER A 31 -12.04 48.05 -38.51
N ALA A 32 -11.89 46.78 -38.09
CA ALA A 32 -11.40 46.42 -36.76
C ALA A 32 -10.21 45.45 -36.84
N PRO A 33 -9.09 45.69 -36.13
CA PRO A 33 -7.96 44.77 -36.15
C PRO A 33 -8.36 43.44 -35.49
N ALA A 34 -8.39 42.37 -36.28
CA ALA A 34 -8.52 41.00 -35.82
C ALA A 34 -7.27 40.63 -35.01
N GLY A 35 -7.37 40.66 -33.69
CA GLY A 35 -6.27 40.43 -32.75
C GLY A 35 -6.62 39.42 -31.66
N LEU A 36 -7.41 38.40 -31.98
CA LEU A 36 -7.87 37.38 -31.02
C LEU A 36 -7.80 35.95 -31.59
N GLU A 37 -6.96 35.69 -32.61
CA GLU A 37 -6.86 34.34 -33.21
C GLU A 37 -5.89 33.39 -32.48
N ASP A 38 -5.14 33.84 -31.47
CA ASP A 38 -4.09 33.03 -30.83
C ASP A 38 -4.22 32.94 -29.29
N ILE A 39 -5.41 32.68 -28.76
CA ILE A 39 -5.57 32.26 -27.35
C ILE A 39 -6.36 30.96 -27.31
N GLU A 40 -5.86 29.92 -27.98
CA GLU A 40 -6.23 28.56 -27.59
C GLU A 40 -5.57 28.27 -26.23
N PRO A 41 -6.35 28.04 -25.16
CA PRO A 41 -5.77 27.58 -23.91
C PRO A 41 -5.07 26.26 -24.21
N THR A 42 -3.74 26.24 -24.05
CA THR A 42 -2.93 25.02 -24.04
C THR A 42 -3.34 24.22 -22.80
N LEU A 43 -4.46 23.53 -22.92
CA LEU A 43 -4.97 22.63 -21.90
C LEU A 43 -3.90 21.54 -21.74
N PRO A 44 -3.33 21.37 -20.54
CA PRO A 44 -2.37 20.30 -20.31
C PRO A 44 -3.03 18.98 -20.70
N SER A 45 -2.39 18.20 -21.58
CA SER A 45 -2.92 16.91 -22.03
C SER A 45 -3.07 15.99 -20.81
N ARG A 46 -4.30 15.83 -20.34
CA ARG A 46 -4.60 14.95 -19.21
C ARG A 46 -4.45 13.51 -19.67
N THR A 47 -3.55 12.76 -19.04
CA THR A 47 -3.47 11.31 -19.21
C THR A 47 -4.77 10.69 -18.74
N THR A 48 -5.47 10.01 -19.63
CA THR A 48 -6.71 9.30 -19.37
C THR A 48 -6.45 7.83 -19.07
N PHE A 49 -7.43 7.14 -18.47
CA PHE A 49 -7.32 5.70 -18.26
C PHE A 49 -7.19 4.93 -19.59
N LEU A 50 -7.81 5.43 -20.65
CA LEU A 50 -7.72 4.87 -21.99
C LEU A 50 -6.27 4.93 -22.52
N ASP A 51 -5.50 5.96 -22.17
CA ASP A 51 -4.08 6.05 -22.56
C ASP A 51 -3.26 4.93 -21.91
N TYR A 52 -3.57 4.56 -20.67
CA TYR A 52 -2.96 3.39 -20.03
C TYR A 52 -3.34 2.08 -20.72
N LEU A 53 -4.62 1.91 -21.09
CA LEU A 53 -5.08 0.70 -21.78
C LEU A 53 -4.52 0.55 -23.21
N ARG A 54 -4.18 1.66 -23.87
CA ARG A 54 -3.52 1.65 -25.18
C ARG A 54 -2.01 1.49 -25.10
N SER A 55 -1.43 1.57 -23.89
CA SER A 55 0.01 1.38 -23.73
C SER A 55 0.41 -0.09 -23.97
N PRO A 56 1.65 -0.35 -24.41
CA PRO A 56 2.13 -1.71 -24.65
C PRO A 56 2.04 -2.59 -23.41
N ILE A 57 1.79 -3.87 -23.62
CA ILE A 57 1.75 -4.87 -22.54
C ILE A 57 3.18 -5.32 -22.23
N VAL A 58 3.49 -5.42 -20.93
CA VAL A 58 4.75 -5.93 -20.40
C VAL A 58 4.49 -7.25 -19.69
N GLU A 59 5.35 -8.23 -19.96
CA GLU A 59 5.37 -9.54 -19.30
C GLU A 59 6.22 -9.46 -18.04
N LEU A 60 5.63 -9.78 -16.89
CA LEU A 60 6.33 -9.87 -15.60
C LEU A 60 6.50 -11.34 -15.26
N VAL A 61 7.73 -11.85 -15.28
CA VAL A 61 8.01 -13.22 -14.86
C VAL A 61 8.40 -13.23 -13.40
N VAL A 62 7.53 -13.76 -12.56
CA VAL A 62 7.59 -13.71 -11.09
C VAL A 62 7.89 -15.09 -10.53
N GLY A 63 8.70 -15.15 -9.48
CA GLY A 63 8.99 -16.38 -8.74
C GLY A 63 10.37 -16.96 -9.02
N SER A 64 10.58 -18.21 -8.58
CA SER A 64 11.83 -18.95 -8.79
C SER A 64 11.81 -19.69 -10.13
N SER A 65 12.97 -20.13 -10.62
CA SER A 65 13.07 -20.85 -11.92
C SER A 65 12.24 -22.15 -11.97
N GLU A 66 11.90 -22.74 -10.82
CA GLU A 66 11.09 -23.96 -10.73
C GLU A 66 9.58 -23.67 -10.62
N ASN A 67 9.21 -22.52 -10.07
CA ASN A 67 7.82 -22.08 -9.87
C ASN A 67 7.67 -20.64 -10.36
N SER A 68 7.91 -20.42 -11.66
CA SER A 68 7.77 -19.09 -12.27
C SER A 68 6.40 -18.95 -12.93
N SER A 69 5.71 -17.84 -12.63
CA SER A 69 4.45 -17.46 -13.26
C SER A 69 4.64 -16.19 -14.08
N THR A 70 3.86 -16.04 -15.16
CA THR A 70 3.89 -14.82 -15.99
C THR A 70 2.63 -14.02 -15.77
N LEU A 71 2.78 -12.78 -15.32
CA LEU A 71 1.71 -11.79 -15.22
C LEU A 71 1.84 -10.78 -16.35
N TYR A 72 0.73 -10.20 -16.78
CA TYR A 72 0.69 -9.21 -17.86
C TYR A 72 0.11 -7.91 -17.32
N ALA A 73 0.80 -6.79 -17.56
CA ALA A 73 0.36 -5.48 -17.13
C ALA A 73 0.65 -4.41 -18.20
N HIS A 74 -0.10 -3.32 -18.15
CA HIS A 74 0.06 -2.22 -19.10
C HIS A 74 1.25 -1.36 -18.70
N GLN A 75 2.17 -1.10 -19.63
CA GLN A 75 3.37 -0.29 -19.37
C GLN A 75 3.03 1.05 -18.74
N GLY A 76 2.00 1.73 -19.24
CA GLY A 76 1.58 3.04 -18.74
C GLY A 76 1.18 3.03 -17.25
N VAL A 77 0.69 1.90 -16.75
CA VAL A 77 0.41 1.71 -15.31
C VAL A 77 1.69 1.35 -14.55
N LEU A 78 2.54 0.50 -15.11
CA LEU A 78 3.78 0.09 -14.45
C LEU A 78 4.73 1.28 -14.21
N ILE A 79 4.87 2.20 -15.16
CA ILE A 79 5.80 3.33 -15.06
C ILE A 79 5.45 4.35 -13.95
N THR A 80 4.32 4.19 -13.24
CA THR A 80 4.06 4.98 -12.02
C THR A 80 4.99 4.56 -10.87
N SER A 81 5.58 3.36 -10.94
CA SER A 81 6.65 2.91 -10.07
C SER A 81 8.00 3.31 -10.67
N PRO A 82 8.90 3.97 -9.91
CA PRO A 82 10.25 4.30 -10.36
C PRO A 82 11.04 3.06 -10.83
N PHE A 83 10.91 1.94 -10.13
CA PHE A 83 11.57 0.68 -10.48
C PHE A 83 11.13 0.17 -11.87
N PHE A 84 9.82 0.12 -12.11
CA PHE A 84 9.31 -0.35 -13.39
C PHE A 84 9.53 0.68 -14.50
N GLN A 85 9.54 1.97 -14.19
CA GLN A 85 9.90 3.02 -15.14
C GLN A 85 11.32 2.81 -15.66
N GLU A 86 12.28 2.58 -14.77
CA GLU A 86 13.68 2.30 -15.14
C GLU A 86 13.79 1.00 -15.94
N ALA A 87 13.10 -0.06 -15.52
CA ALA A 87 13.09 -1.32 -16.26
C ALA A 87 12.47 -1.17 -17.67
N CYS A 88 11.36 -0.43 -17.79
CA CYS A 88 10.71 -0.20 -19.07
C CYS A 88 11.54 0.69 -20.01
N ALA A 89 12.37 1.59 -19.48
CA ALA A 89 13.27 2.43 -20.28
C ALA A 89 14.36 1.63 -21.00
N GLN A 90 14.61 0.38 -20.59
CA GLN A 90 15.58 -0.50 -21.24
C GLN A 90 15.00 -1.19 -22.48
N PHE A 91 13.69 -1.12 -22.70
CA PHE A 91 13.08 -1.67 -23.91
C PHE A 91 13.34 -0.79 -25.12
N SER A 92 13.66 -1.41 -26.26
CA SER A 92 13.66 -0.70 -27.53
C SER A 92 12.22 -0.45 -28.00
N ASP A 93 11.99 0.65 -28.73
CA ASP A 93 10.66 1.00 -29.23
C ASP A 93 10.02 -0.11 -30.07
N ASN A 94 10.87 -0.87 -30.79
CA ASN A 94 10.49 -1.99 -31.66
C ASN A 94 10.66 -3.37 -31.00
N ALA A 95 10.83 -3.45 -29.68
CA ALA A 95 10.93 -4.72 -28.98
C ALA A 95 9.65 -5.54 -29.18
N GLY A 96 9.75 -6.67 -29.90
CA GLY A 96 8.61 -7.57 -30.13
C GLY A 96 8.07 -8.22 -28.85
N ARG A 97 8.87 -8.26 -27.77
CA ARG A 97 8.47 -8.68 -26.43
C ARG A 97 9.11 -7.78 -25.37
N ARG A 98 8.29 -7.22 -24.49
CA ARG A 98 8.71 -6.41 -23.33
C ARG A 98 8.58 -7.27 -22.08
N ARG A 99 9.70 -7.64 -21.47
CA ARG A 99 9.75 -8.61 -20.37
C ARG A 99 10.61 -8.10 -19.21
N ILE A 100 10.08 -8.19 -18.00
CA ILE A 100 10.79 -7.88 -16.75
C ILE A 100 10.82 -9.15 -15.90
N GLU A 101 12.02 -9.49 -15.40
CA GLU A 101 12.21 -10.65 -14.53
C GLU A 101 12.21 -10.20 -13.06
N LEU A 102 11.21 -10.68 -12.32
CA LEU A 102 11.02 -10.47 -10.89
C LEU A 102 11.39 -11.74 -10.13
N LEU A 103 12.67 -12.13 -10.27
CA LEU A 103 13.20 -13.36 -9.71
C LEU A 103 13.08 -13.32 -8.18
N GLN A 104 12.59 -14.41 -7.60
CA GLN A 104 12.38 -14.60 -6.15
C GLN A 104 11.31 -13.72 -5.51
N ASP A 105 10.61 -12.86 -6.27
CA ASP A 105 9.46 -12.14 -5.74
C ASP A 105 8.25 -13.07 -5.60
N ASP A 106 7.40 -12.78 -4.61
CA ASP A 106 6.18 -13.55 -4.33
C ASP A 106 5.05 -13.17 -5.31
N GLU A 107 4.51 -14.17 -6.00
CA GLU A 107 3.47 -13.97 -7.03
C GLU A 107 2.23 -13.26 -6.50
N ALA A 108 1.71 -13.67 -5.35
CA ALA A 108 0.50 -13.10 -4.76
C ALA A 108 0.71 -11.65 -4.31
N ALA A 109 1.89 -11.35 -3.76
CA ALA A 109 2.28 -9.99 -3.40
C ALA A 109 2.48 -9.11 -4.64
N THR A 110 3.10 -9.63 -5.71
CA THR A 110 3.22 -8.90 -6.98
C THR A 110 1.84 -8.61 -7.57
N ALA A 111 0.92 -9.58 -7.56
CA ALA A 111 -0.46 -9.37 -7.99
C ALA A 111 -1.16 -8.27 -7.17
N SER A 112 -0.94 -8.24 -5.85
CA SER A 112 -1.46 -7.18 -4.96
C SER A 112 -0.86 -5.80 -5.25
N VAL A 113 0.44 -5.73 -5.59
CA VAL A 113 1.06 -4.49 -6.06
C VAL A 113 0.39 -4.01 -7.34
N LEU A 114 0.22 -4.90 -8.32
CA LEU A 114 -0.45 -4.56 -9.58
C LEU A 114 -1.88 -4.08 -9.34
N GLU A 115 -2.64 -4.78 -8.50
CA GLU A 115 -3.99 -4.36 -8.13
C GLU A 115 -4.01 -2.94 -7.55
N TYR A 116 -3.06 -2.60 -6.67
CA TYR A 116 -2.89 -1.25 -6.16
C TYR A 116 -2.59 -0.23 -7.26
N LEU A 117 -1.71 -0.55 -8.22
CA LEU A 117 -1.41 0.36 -9.32
C LEU A 117 -2.65 0.68 -10.19
N TYR A 118 -3.58 -0.26 -10.30
CA TYR A 118 -4.83 -0.06 -11.04
C TYR A 118 -5.92 0.63 -10.22
N LYS A 119 -6.06 0.29 -8.93
CA LYS A 119 -7.23 0.66 -8.12
C LYS A 119 -6.94 1.63 -6.98
N GLY A 120 -5.66 1.80 -6.62
CA GLY A 120 -5.24 2.54 -5.42
C GLY A 120 -5.39 1.76 -4.11
N ASP A 121 -5.85 0.51 -4.14
CA ASP A 121 -5.93 -0.41 -3.01
C ASP A 121 -5.74 -1.86 -3.51
N TYR A 122 -5.52 -2.82 -2.61
CA TYR A 122 -5.34 -4.23 -2.92
C TYR A 122 -6.09 -5.12 -1.93
N PHE A 123 -6.46 -6.34 -2.30
CA PHE A 123 -7.24 -7.21 -1.42
C PHE A 123 -6.41 -7.72 -0.19
N PRO A 124 -7.00 -7.77 1.03
CA PRO A 124 -8.36 -7.33 1.40
C PRO A 124 -8.44 -5.81 1.48
N ALA A 125 -9.45 -5.21 0.84
CA ALA A 125 -9.58 -3.76 0.74
C ALA A 125 -9.94 -3.11 2.08
N LEU A 126 -9.64 -1.82 2.25
CA LEU A 126 -10.08 -1.07 3.44
C LEU A 126 -11.60 -0.83 3.39
N GLN A 127 -12.31 -1.31 4.40
CA GLN A 127 -13.72 -0.98 4.64
C GLN A 127 -13.80 0.20 5.62
N GLY A 128 -13.78 1.42 5.07
CA GLY A 128 -13.72 2.64 5.85
C GLY A 128 -12.30 2.91 6.39
N GLN A 129 -12.20 3.35 7.65
CA GLN A 129 -10.90 3.77 8.22
C GLN A 129 -10.19 2.68 9.03
N THR A 130 -10.93 1.71 9.57
CA THR A 130 -10.45 0.83 10.64
C THR A 130 -10.69 -0.65 10.39
N ASN A 131 -11.37 -1.03 9.31
CA ASN A 131 -11.69 -2.44 9.05
C ASN A 131 -11.12 -2.87 7.70
N LEU A 132 -10.77 -4.15 7.61
CA LEU A 132 -10.41 -4.81 6.38
C LEU A 132 -11.60 -5.62 5.88
N GLU A 133 -11.72 -5.72 4.56
CA GLU A 133 -12.62 -6.67 3.92
C GLU A 133 -12.39 -8.09 4.44
N TYR A 134 -13.47 -8.86 4.57
CA TYR A 134 -13.39 -10.23 5.03
C TYR A 134 -12.66 -11.11 4.01
N ASP A 135 -11.69 -11.86 4.50
CA ASP A 135 -10.92 -12.79 3.69
C ASP A 135 -11.15 -14.23 4.15
N SER A 136 -11.81 -15.02 3.29
CA SER A 136 -12.09 -16.43 3.54
C SER A 136 -10.86 -17.33 3.47
N SER A 137 -9.74 -16.85 2.91
CA SER A 137 -8.50 -17.61 2.82
C SER A 137 -7.66 -17.54 4.10
N VAL A 138 -7.94 -16.59 5.00
CA VAL A 138 -7.24 -16.46 6.28
C VAL A 138 -8.05 -17.16 7.37
N PRO A 139 -7.50 -18.19 8.04
CA PRO A 139 -8.18 -18.86 9.13
C PRO A 139 -8.34 -17.93 10.34
N SER A 140 -9.44 -18.11 11.08
CA SER A 140 -9.68 -17.43 12.36
C SER A 140 -9.85 -18.50 13.45
N PRO A 141 -8.88 -18.66 14.38
CA PRO A 141 -7.68 -17.84 14.58
C PRO A 141 -6.53 -18.10 13.57
N ASP A 142 -5.80 -17.03 13.21
CA ASP A 142 -4.64 -17.11 12.31
C ASP A 142 -3.39 -17.53 13.08
N HIS A 143 -3.04 -18.82 12.98
CA HIS A 143 -1.88 -19.42 13.64
C HIS A 143 -0.59 -19.35 12.82
N ASP A 144 -0.71 -19.23 11.51
CA ASP A 144 0.44 -19.22 10.59
C ASP A 144 0.83 -17.80 10.16
N GLY A 145 0.07 -16.80 10.58
CA GLY A 145 0.33 -15.39 10.27
C GLY A 145 0.04 -15.06 8.81
N ILE A 146 -0.89 -15.79 8.16
CA ILE A 146 -1.17 -15.66 6.73
C ILE A 146 -1.57 -14.22 6.38
N GLY A 147 -2.43 -13.60 7.20
CA GLY A 147 -2.87 -12.22 6.97
C GLY A 147 -1.72 -11.22 7.10
N LEU A 148 -0.95 -11.34 8.18
CA LEU A 148 0.20 -10.46 8.45
C LEU A 148 1.27 -10.59 7.37
N LEU A 149 1.62 -11.84 7.01
CA LEU A 149 2.65 -12.13 6.02
C LEU A 149 2.26 -11.65 4.62
N ARG A 150 0.97 -11.64 4.26
CA ARG A 150 0.53 -11.04 2.99
C ARG A 150 0.90 -9.57 2.94
N HIS A 151 0.49 -8.80 3.93
CA HIS A 151 0.77 -7.37 3.97
C HIS A 151 2.27 -7.08 4.13
N ALA A 152 3.01 -7.91 4.85
CA ALA A 152 4.45 -7.81 4.98
C ALA A 152 5.17 -7.98 3.63
N ARG A 153 4.78 -8.97 2.82
CA ARG A 153 5.33 -9.18 1.46
C ARG A 153 5.02 -8.00 0.54
N VAL A 154 3.79 -7.48 0.60
CA VAL A 154 3.42 -6.27 -0.16
C VAL A 154 4.24 -5.07 0.29
N TYR A 155 4.47 -4.91 1.60
CA TYR A 155 5.32 -3.85 2.14
C TYR A 155 6.75 -3.94 1.59
N THR A 156 7.37 -5.12 1.60
CA THR A 156 8.74 -5.31 1.07
C THR A 156 8.83 -5.01 -0.43
N LEU A 157 7.83 -5.46 -1.21
CA LEU A 157 7.79 -5.15 -2.64
C LEU A 157 7.52 -3.67 -2.91
N ALA A 158 6.69 -3.02 -2.09
CA ALA A 158 6.44 -1.59 -2.21
C ALA A 158 7.71 -0.76 -2.00
N GLN A 159 8.56 -1.15 -1.03
CA GLN A 159 9.88 -0.55 -0.85
C GLN A 159 10.78 -0.79 -2.07
N LYS A 160 10.89 -2.05 -2.51
CA LYS A 160 11.68 -2.45 -3.71
C LYS A 160 11.26 -1.66 -4.96
N PHE A 161 9.96 -1.48 -5.16
CA PHE A 161 9.40 -0.82 -6.34
C PHE A 161 9.28 0.71 -6.21
N GLY A 162 9.73 1.30 -5.10
CA GLY A 162 9.68 2.75 -4.89
C GLY A 162 8.25 3.29 -4.78
N LEU A 163 7.35 2.56 -4.12
CA LEU A 163 5.94 2.89 -3.94
C LEU A 163 5.65 3.26 -2.47
N PRO A 164 6.00 4.48 -2.00
CA PRO A 164 5.90 4.83 -0.59
C PRO A 164 4.46 4.87 -0.07
N GLN A 165 3.48 5.27 -0.90
CA GLN A 165 2.06 5.25 -0.50
C GLN A 165 1.55 3.81 -0.33
N LEU A 166 2.01 2.87 -1.16
CA LEU A 166 1.67 1.45 -1.00
C LEU A 166 2.33 0.87 0.26
N ALA A 167 3.58 1.23 0.55
CA ALA A 167 4.26 0.81 1.77
C ALA A 167 3.50 1.31 3.03
N ALA A 168 3.07 2.58 3.03
CA ALA A 168 2.25 3.14 4.11
C ALA A 168 0.89 2.44 4.23
N LEU A 169 0.24 2.13 3.10
CA LEU A 169 -1.01 1.38 3.07
C LEU A 169 -0.83 -0.03 3.65
N ALA A 170 0.19 -0.77 3.21
CA ALA A 170 0.49 -2.09 3.72
C ALA A 170 0.79 -2.08 5.22
N HIS A 171 1.56 -1.10 5.69
CA HIS A 171 1.81 -0.89 7.12
C HIS A 171 0.53 -0.66 7.92
N LYS A 172 -0.39 0.17 7.41
CA LYS A 172 -1.72 0.36 8.00
C LYS A 172 -2.49 -0.96 8.07
N LYS A 173 -2.49 -1.77 7.00
CA LYS A 173 -3.20 -3.05 6.98
C LYS A 173 -2.61 -4.08 7.94
N ILE A 174 -1.28 -4.12 8.10
CA ILE A 174 -0.61 -4.92 9.14
C ILE A 174 -1.19 -4.58 10.52
N HIS A 175 -1.30 -3.29 10.84
CA HIS A 175 -1.85 -2.86 12.14
C HIS A 175 -3.30 -3.27 12.38
N LEU A 176 -4.11 -3.36 11.31
CA LEU A 176 -5.51 -3.76 11.38
C LEU A 176 -5.70 -5.29 11.37
N THR A 177 -4.65 -6.05 11.04
CA THR A 177 -4.72 -7.50 10.94
C THR A 177 -4.62 -8.14 12.31
N GLN A 178 -5.56 -9.02 12.63
CA GLN A 178 -5.53 -9.81 13.86
C GLN A 178 -4.78 -11.11 13.62
N SER A 179 -3.89 -11.48 14.54
CA SER A 179 -3.18 -12.75 14.50
C SER A 179 -2.92 -13.28 15.91
N THR A 180 -2.53 -14.55 15.99
CA THR A 180 -2.14 -15.18 17.26
C THR A 180 -0.66 -15.00 17.54
N ALA A 181 -0.20 -15.33 18.75
CA ALA A 181 1.22 -15.25 19.12
C ALA A 181 2.13 -16.05 18.16
N LYS A 182 1.65 -17.20 17.66
CA LYS A 182 2.40 -18.01 16.69
C LYS A 182 2.49 -17.34 15.32
N GLY A 183 1.39 -16.75 14.83
CA GLY A 183 1.37 -15.99 13.58
C GLY A 183 2.25 -14.74 13.66
N GLU A 184 2.28 -14.08 14.82
CA GLU A 184 3.16 -12.93 15.09
C GLU A 184 4.64 -13.30 15.13
N ILE A 185 5.00 -14.50 15.59
CA ILE A 185 6.38 -15.00 15.43
C ILE A 185 6.71 -15.24 13.97
N ALA A 186 5.80 -15.86 13.20
CA ALA A 186 6.03 -16.09 11.77
C ALA A 186 6.23 -14.76 11.01
N TYR A 187 5.39 -13.77 11.32
CA TYR A 187 5.52 -12.41 10.81
C TYR A 187 6.84 -11.74 11.23
N ALA A 188 7.21 -11.81 12.52
CA ALA A 188 8.48 -11.26 12.98
C ALA A 188 9.68 -11.89 12.26
N ARG A 189 9.65 -13.21 12.06
CA ARG A 189 10.69 -13.94 11.32
C ARG A 189 10.83 -13.44 9.89
N PHE A 190 9.72 -13.18 9.20
CA PHE A 190 9.74 -12.59 7.87
C PHE A 190 10.35 -11.18 7.88
N VAL A 191 9.88 -10.30 8.76
CA VAL A 191 10.35 -8.91 8.83
C VAL A 191 11.86 -8.84 9.05
N TYR A 192 12.38 -9.58 10.02
CA TYR A 192 13.82 -9.52 10.33
C TYR A 192 14.71 -10.18 9.27
N LYS A 193 14.14 -11.03 8.42
CA LYS A 193 14.83 -11.68 7.30
C LYS A 193 14.82 -10.83 6.03
N GLU A 194 13.69 -10.21 5.71
CA GLU A 194 13.43 -9.61 4.39
C GLU A 194 13.51 -8.07 4.38
N THR A 195 13.56 -7.39 5.54
CA THR A 195 13.70 -5.93 5.62
C THR A 195 15.08 -5.48 6.08
N SER A 196 15.45 -4.22 5.79
CA SER A 196 16.70 -3.62 6.26
C SER A 196 16.77 -3.58 7.80
N PRO A 197 17.96 -3.78 8.42
CA PRO A 197 18.16 -3.58 9.85
C PRO A 197 17.74 -2.20 10.35
N ASP A 198 17.84 -1.17 9.50
CA ASP A 198 17.53 0.22 9.84
C ASP A 198 16.05 0.57 9.64
N ASP A 199 15.22 -0.36 9.15
CA ASP A 199 13.78 -0.12 8.93
C ASP A 199 12.99 -0.19 10.26
N GLU A 200 13.13 0.87 11.05
CA GLU A 200 12.40 1.02 12.31
C GLU A 200 10.88 1.05 12.10
N SER A 201 10.39 1.43 10.92
CA SER A 201 8.95 1.63 10.69
C SER A 201 8.17 0.33 10.88
N ILE A 202 8.73 -0.79 10.43
CA ILE A 202 8.12 -2.12 10.55
C ILE A 202 8.72 -2.94 11.70
N ARG A 203 10.02 -2.79 12.00
CA ARG A 203 10.69 -3.55 13.07
C ARG A 203 10.30 -3.11 14.47
N LYS A 204 10.15 -1.80 14.71
CA LYS A 204 9.82 -1.28 16.05
C LYS A 204 8.43 -1.72 16.54
N PRO A 205 7.35 -1.68 15.71
CA PRO A 205 6.07 -2.25 16.11
C PRO A 205 6.13 -3.75 16.43
N VAL A 206 6.89 -4.53 15.64
CA VAL A 206 7.11 -5.96 15.89
C VAL A 206 7.76 -6.18 17.25
N ALA A 207 8.87 -5.49 17.53
CA ALA A 207 9.55 -5.61 18.82
C ALA A 207 8.65 -5.14 19.98
N ALA A 208 7.89 -4.06 19.80
CA ALA A 208 6.97 -3.53 20.80
C ALA A 208 5.84 -4.49 21.16
N PHE A 209 5.33 -5.25 20.19
CA PHE A 209 4.33 -6.30 20.44
C PHE A 209 4.83 -7.30 21.48
N TRP A 210 6.07 -7.77 21.33
CA TRP A 210 6.68 -8.75 22.24
C TRP A 210 7.13 -8.15 23.57
N ALA A 211 7.66 -6.92 23.55
CA ALA A 211 8.08 -6.21 24.76
C ALA A 211 6.90 -5.94 25.72
N THR A 212 5.69 -5.70 25.19
CA THR A 212 4.50 -5.39 25.99
C THR A 212 3.72 -6.63 26.46
N ARG A 213 3.92 -7.79 25.82
CA ARG A 213 3.17 -9.03 26.07
C ARG A 213 4.04 -10.13 26.68
N SER A 214 4.79 -9.79 27.73
CA SER A 214 5.73 -10.70 28.39
C SER A 214 5.10 -11.99 28.93
N HIS A 215 3.79 -12.02 29.24
CA HIS A 215 3.11 -13.26 29.64
C HIS A 215 3.00 -14.25 28.48
N VAL A 216 2.66 -13.76 27.28
CA VAL A 216 2.44 -14.58 26.07
C VAL A 216 3.75 -15.22 25.68
N LEU A 217 4.82 -14.43 25.68
CA LEU A 217 6.19 -14.86 25.43
C LEU A 217 6.60 -16.03 26.34
N ARG A 218 6.28 -15.96 27.65
CA ARG A 218 6.72 -16.96 28.64
C ARG A 218 5.90 -18.25 28.67
N HIS A 219 4.65 -18.24 28.20
CA HIS A 219 3.75 -19.38 28.37
C HIS A 219 3.25 -19.99 27.06
N GLU A 220 3.21 -19.22 25.97
CA GLU A 220 2.59 -19.66 24.70
C GLU A 220 3.59 -19.82 23.55
N ALA A 221 4.68 -19.04 23.55
CA ALA A 221 5.62 -18.96 22.42
C ALA A 221 7.10 -19.01 22.83
N GLU A 222 7.43 -19.53 24.02
CA GLU A 222 8.80 -19.48 24.57
C GLU A 222 9.82 -20.16 23.65
N HIS A 223 9.49 -21.35 23.12
CA HIS A 223 10.39 -22.12 22.28
C HIS A 223 10.62 -21.42 20.92
N GLU A 224 9.56 -20.93 20.30
CA GLU A 224 9.60 -20.20 19.05
C GLU A 224 10.32 -18.86 19.20
N PHE A 225 10.08 -18.13 20.29
CA PHE A 225 10.77 -16.90 20.62
C PHE A 225 12.26 -17.12 20.84
N LYS A 226 12.64 -18.17 21.60
CA LYS A 226 14.04 -18.54 21.80
C LYS A 226 14.73 -18.83 20.47
N ARG A 227 14.09 -19.62 19.58
CA ARG A 227 14.62 -19.89 18.24
C ARG A 227 14.77 -18.60 17.43
N MET A 228 13.80 -17.69 17.50
CA MET A 228 13.84 -16.40 16.82
C MET A 228 15.02 -15.54 17.29
N CYS A 229 15.28 -15.45 18.60
CA CYS A 229 16.44 -14.71 19.12
C CYS A 229 17.79 -15.32 18.71
N LEU A 230 17.86 -16.65 18.53
CA LEU A 230 19.07 -17.33 18.09
C LEU A 230 19.31 -17.17 16.58
N GLU A 231 18.25 -17.18 15.78
CA GLU A 231 18.32 -16.99 14.32
C GLU A 231 18.54 -15.52 13.95
N PHE A 232 17.90 -14.59 14.69
CA PHE A 232 17.97 -13.14 14.47
C PHE A 232 18.31 -12.41 15.79
N PRO A 233 19.60 -12.28 16.15
CA PRO A 233 20.00 -11.64 17.41
C PRO A 233 19.51 -10.20 17.56
N GLN A 234 19.41 -9.45 16.46
CA GLN A 234 18.88 -8.08 16.47
C GLN A 234 17.44 -8.02 17.02
N PHE A 235 16.59 -9.01 16.71
CA PHE A 235 15.23 -9.08 17.25
C PHE A 235 15.23 -9.13 18.77
N GLY A 236 16.09 -9.98 19.36
CA GLY A 236 16.23 -10.05 20.81
C GLY A 236 16.72 -8.73 21.42
N PHE A 237 17.67 -8.07 20.76
CA PHE A 237 18.18 -6.76 21.17
C PHE A 237 17.09 -5.68 21.15
N ASP A 238 16.29 -5.61 20.09
CA ASP A 238 15.24 -4.61 19.93
C ASP A 238 14.15 -4.80 20.99
N VAL A 239 13.73 -6.05 21.24
CA VAL A 239 12.76 -6.38 22.29
C VAL A 239 13.31 -6.01 23.67
N LEU A 240 14.56 -6.39 23.97
CA LEU A 240 15.19 -6.09 25.26
C LEU A 240 15.32 -4.58 25.49
N SER A 241 15.75 -3.83 24.47
CA SER A 241 15.90 -2.37 24.55
C SER A 241 14.57 -1.71 24.90
N LEU A 242 13.47 -2.10 24.26
CA LEU A 242 12.13 -1.57 24.57
C LEU A 242 11.66 -1.94 25.99
N VAL A 243 12.00 -3.13 26.48
CA VAL A 243 11.69 -3.54 27.86
C VAL A 243 12.48 -2.71 28.87
N LEU A 244 13.77 -2.49 28.63
CA LEU A 244 14.64 -1.68 29.49
C LEU A 244 14.19 -0.21 29.52
N ASP A 245 13.89 0.37 28.36
CA ASP A 245 13.33 1.72 28.25
C ASP A 245 12.02 1.87 29.05
N ALA A 246 11.15 0.85 28.99
CA ALA A 246 9.90 0.85 29.74
C ALA A 246 10.14 0.72 31.26
N GLN A 247 11.15 -0.03 31.68
CA GLN A 247 11.53 -0.14 33.10
C GLN A 247 12.14 1.17 33.63
N GLU A 248 13.04 1.80 32.89
CA GLU A 248 13.66 3.07 33.27
C GLU A 248 12.58 4.16 33.44
N LYS A 249 11.65 4.28 32.49
CA LYS A 249 10.52 5.21 32.57
C LYS A 249 9.62 4.95 33.78
N ARG A 250 9.44 3.69 34.20
CA ARG A 250 8.67 3.35 35.41
C ARG A 250 9.42 3.71 36.68
N SER A 251 10.73 3.49 36.73
CA SER A 251 11.60 3.84 37.85
C SER A 251 11.64 5.36 38.08
N GLN A 252 11.82 6.14 37.02
CA GLN A 252 11.84 7.61 37.08
C GLN A 252 10.50 8.20 37.56
N ARG A 253 9.38 7.54 37.29
CA ARG A 253 8.05 7.93 37.81
C ARG A 253 7.84 7.55 39.27
N GLN A 254 8.60 6.59 39.80
CA GLN A 254 8.48 6.11 41.18
C GLN A 254 9.37 6.83 42.17
N GLU A 255 10.40 7.58 41.74
CA GLU A 255 11.10 8.51 42.62
C GLU A 255 10.24 9.77 42.83
N PRO A 256 9.67 10.01 44.03
CA PRO A 256 8.98 11.25 44.29
C PRO A 256 10.01 12.36 44.47
N SER A 257 9.68 13.54 43.98
CA SER A 257 10.19 14.82 44.43
C SER A 257 10.17 14.90 45.97
N GLY A 258 11.26 14.47 46.61
CA GLY A 258 11.52 14.64 48.03
C GLY A 258 11.81 16.10 48.35
N GLY A 259 10.81 16.96 48.22
CA GLY A 259 10.85 18.31 48.78
C GLY A 259 10.88 18.20 50.32
N PRO A 260 11.74 18.96 51.01
CA PRO A 260 11.93 18.78 52.45
C PRO A 260 10.63 19.14 53.18
N ALA A 261 10.12 18.18 53.94
CA ALA A 261 8.95 18.35 54.80
C ALA A 261 9.16 19.55 55.73
N GLY A 262 8.35 20.59 55.55
CA GLY A 262 8.34 21.79 56.38
C GLY A 262 8.17 21.43 57.86
N ARG A 263 9.22 21.66 58.65
CA ARG A 263 9.15 21.65 60.12
C ARG A 263 8.11 22.69 60.56
N LYS A 264 6.95 22.21 61.03
CA LYS A 264 5.97 23.03 61.77
C LYS A 264 6.66 23.59 63.01
N ARG A 265 6.91 24.91 63.02
CA ARG A 265 7.33 25.65 64.21
C ARG A 265 6.21 25.59 65.25
N GLN A 266 6.47 24.93 66.38
CA GLN A 266 5.61 24.95 67.56
C GLN A 266 5.76 26.35 68.21
N ARG A 267 4.67 27.11 68.27
CA ARG A 267 4.63 28.39 68.99
C ARG A 267 4.57 28.11 70.49
N THR A 268 5.60 28.52 71.22
CA THR A 268 5.58 28.62 72.68
C THR A 268 4.81 29.89 73.06
N ILE A 269 3.77 29.73 73.87
CA ILE A 269 3.01 30.81 74.49
C ILE A 269 3.73 31.21 75.78
N LEU A 270 4.01 32.51 75.93
CA LEU A 270 4.33 33.19 77.18
C LEU A 270 3.29 34.31 77.36
#